data_AF-A0A7W1LPV2-F1
#
_entry.id   AF-A0A7W1LPV2-F1
#
_cell.length_a   1.000
_cell.length_b   1.000
_cell.length_c   1.000
_cell.angle_alpha   90.00
_cell.angle_beta   90.00
_cell.angle_gamma   90.00
#
_symmetry.space_group_name_H-M   'P 1'
#
loop_
_entity.id
_entity.type
_entity.pdbx_description
1 polymer ?
#
loop_
_entity_poly.entity_id
_entity_poly.type
_entity_poly.pdbx_seq_one_letter_code
_entity_poly.pdbx_strand_id
1 'polypeptide(L)' 'MSHYTANLRDLEFNLFEVLDTKDRFGAGAFAHLDTETARGVLSGMERLATGPLAAS' A
#
# COMPACT_ATOMS: atom_id res chain seq x y z
N MET A 1 -7.13 -19.46 -3.54
CA MET A 1 -5.76 -18.96 -3.78
C MET A 1 -5.64 -18.68 -5.26
N SER A 2 -5.39 -17.43 -5.64
CA SER A 2 -5.22 -17.03 -7.04
C SER A 2 -3.77 -17.20 -7.48
N HIS A 3 -3.48 -16.99 -8.77
CA HIS A 3 -2.12 -17.10 -9.31
C HIS A 3 -1.21 -15.94 -8.90
N TYR A 4 -1.78 -14.87 -8.35
CA TYR A 4 -1.03 -13.68 -7.91
C TYR A 4 -0.88 -13.65 -6.39
N THR A 5 0.37 -13.56 -5.94
CA THR A 5 0.71 -13.39 -4.52
C THR A 5 1.30 -12.00 -4.32
N ALA A 6 0.60 -11.15 -3.57
CA ALA A 6 1.08 -9.84 -3.20
C ALA A 6 2.13 -9.93 -2.08
N ASN A 7 3.24 -9.18 -2.22
CA ASN A 7 4.20 -8.99 -1.13
C ASN A 7 4.00 -7.63 -0.47
N LEU A 8 2.82 -7.44 0.13
CA LEU A 8 2.43 -6.17 0.75
C LEU A 8 3.42 -5.74 1.84
N ARG A 9 3.94 -6.70 2.62
CA ARG A 9 4.86 -6.39 3.73
C ARG A 9 6.16 -5.77 3.24
N ASP A 10 6.73 -6.27 2.14
CA ASP A 10 7.97 -5.72 1.58
C ASP A 10 7.77 -4.33 0.98
N LEU A 11 6.59 -4.08 0.39
CA LEU A 11 6.24 -2.77 -0.15
C LEU A 11 6.10 -1.73 0.98
N GLU A 12 5.44 -2.11 2.08
CA GLU A 12 5.36 -1.27 3.28
C GLU A 12 6.72 -1.06 3.95
N PHE A 13 7.57 -2.09 3.99
CA PHE A 13 8.92 -1.99 4.53
C PHE A 13 9.74 -0.96 3.73
N ASN A 14 9.74 -1.06 2.40
CA ASN A 14 10.47 -0.11 1.55
C ASN A 14 9.95 1.31 1.72
N LEU A 15 8.63 1.53 1.72
CA LEU A 15 8.06 2.87 1.83
C LEU A 15 8.26 3.50 3.23
N PHE A 16 7.99 2.74 4.28
CA PHE A 16 7.87 3.32 5.63
C PHE A 16 9.07 3.10 6.53
N GLU A 17 9.95 2.15 6.21
CA GLU A 17 11.10 1.80 7.04
C GLU A 17 12.43 2.13 6.33
N VAL A 18 12.52 1.91 5.01
CA VAL A 18 13.73 2.22 4.24
C VAL A 18 13.74 3.66 3.72
N LEU A 19 12.67 4.07 3.03
CA LEU A 19 12.58 5.38 2.38
C LEU A 19 12.02 6.47 3.29
N ASP A 20 11.54 6.08 4.47
CA ASP A 20 10.94 6.93 5.50
C ASP A 20 9.96 7.99 4.95
N THR A 21 9.02 7.56 4.11
CA THR A 21 8.13 8.49 3.40
C THR A 21 7.07 9.15 4.28
N LYS A 22 6.96 8.75 5.55
CA LYS A 22 5.91 9.19 6.48
C LYS A 22 5.93 10.70 6.70
N ASP A 23 7.12 11.32 6.68
CA ASP A 23 7.30 12.77 6.86
C ASP A 23 6.74 13.60 5.70
N ARG A 24 6.41 12.97 4.56
CA ARG A 24 5.80 13.63 3.41
C ARG A 24 4.27 13.72 3.53
N PHE A 25 3.67 12.94 4.42
CA PHE A 25 2.25 12.92 4.65
C PHE A 25 1.80 14.12 5.49
N GLY A 26 0.54 14.56 5.30
CA GLY A 26 0.00 15.72 5.99
C GLY A 26 0.51 17.08 5.49
N ALA A 27 1.29 17.12 4.41
CA ALA A 27 1.83 18.36 3.84
C ALA A 27 1.75 18.40 2.30
N GLY A 28 1.69 19.60 1.74
CA GLY A 28 1.72 19.84 0.29
C GLY A 28 0.68 19.01 -0.46
N ALA A 29 1.12 18.29 -1.49
CA ALA A 29 0.26 17.43 -2.31
C ALA A 29 -0.36 16.25 -1.54
N PHE A 30 0.16 15.91 -0.35
CA PHE A 30 -0.30 14.80 0.48
C PHE A 30 -0.99 15.29 1.76
N ALA A 31 -1.53 16.51 1.77
CA ALA A 31 -2.16 17.12 2.95
C ALA A 31 -3.31 16.30 3.56
N HIS A 32 -3.97 15.46 2.76
CA HIS A 32 -5.09 14.61 3.18
C HIS A 32 -4.71 13.14 3.39
N LEU A 33 -3.42 12.81 3.30
CA LEU A 33 -2.92 11.46 3.45
C LEU A 33 -2.14 11.37 4.75
N ASP A 34 -2.40 10.31 5.51
CA ASP A 34 -1.58 9.88 6.64
C ASP A 34 -1.11 8.42 6.43
N THR A 35 -0.29 7.92 7.36
CA THR A 35 0.29 6.58 7.27
C THR A 35 -0.76 5.47 7.32
N GLU A 36 -1.78 5.62 8.17
CA GLU A 36 -2.88 4.65 8.30
C GLU A 36 -3.68 4.56 7.00
N THR A 37 -4.01 5.72 6.42
CA THR A 37 -4.73 5.83 5.14
C THR A 37 -3.92 5.22 4.01
N ALA A 38 -2.61 5.50 3.94
CA ALA A 38 -1.73 4.90 2.93
C ALA A 38 -1.70 3.36 3.03
N ARG A 39 -1.58 2.80 4.25
CA ARG A 39 -1.66 1.35 4.49
C ARG A 39 -3.02 0.77 4.08
N GLY A 40 -4.10 1.49 4.38
CA GLY A 40 -5.46 1.13 3.96
C GLY A 40 -5.61 1.03 2.44
N VAL A 41 -5.03 1.98 1.70
CA VAL A 41 -5.00 1.94 0.23
C VAL A 41 -4.23 0.72 -0.27
N LEU A 42 -3.02 0.48 0.25
CA LEU A 42 -2.20 -0.66 -0.17
C LEU A 42 -2.89 -2.00 0.10
N SER A 43 -3.51 -2.16 1.27
CA SER A 43 -4.30 -3.35 1.61
C SER A 43 -5.54 -3.50 0.73
N GLY A 44 -6.21 -2.39 0.37
CA GLY A 44 -7.31 -2.40 -0.60
C GLY A 44 -6.87 -2.90 -1.97
N MET A 45 -5.72 -2.43 -2.44
CA MET A 45 -5.14 -2.87 -3.72
C MET A 45 -4.73 -4.34 -3.69
N GLU A 46 -4.16 -4.81 -2.57
CA GLU A 46 -3.81 -6.23 -2.39
C GLU A 46 -5.05 -7.12 -2.50
N ARG A 47 -6.17 -6.77 -1.85
CA ARG A 47 -7.44 -7.51 -1.99
C ARG A 47 -7.99 -7.50 -3.41
N LEU A 48 -7.90 -6.37 -4.10
CA LEU A 48 -8.35 -6.24 -5.49
C LEU A 48 -7.49 -7.12 -6.43
N ALA A 49 -6.17 -7.06 -6.25
CA ALA A 49 -5.21 -7.77 -7.07
C ALA A 49 -5.25 -9.29 -6.84
N THR A 50 -5.30 -9.73 -5.58
CA THR A 50 -5.36 -11.17 -5.25
C THR A 50 -6.74 -11.78 -5.46
N GLY A 51 -7.80 -10.95 -5.47
CA GLY A 51 -9.19 -11.34 -5.69
C GLY A 51 -9.61 -11.26 -7.16
N PRO A 52 -10.51 -10.31 -7.53
CA PRO A 52 -11.15 -10.29 -8.85
C PRO A 52 -10.18 -10.17 -10.02
N LEU A 53 -9.05 -9.47 -9.86
CA LEU A 53 -8.08 -9.31 -10.95
C LEU A 53 -7.31 -10.60 -11.25
N ALA A 54 -7.09 -11.45 -10.25
CA ALA A 54 -6.38 -12.71 -10.40
C ALA A 54 -7.32 -13.91 -10.57
N ALA A 55 -8.63 -13.66 -10.76
CA ALA A 55 -9.64 -14.69 -10.96
C ALA A 55 -9.67 -15.28 -12.38
N SER A 56 -8.95 -14.67 -13.34
CA SER A 56 -8.79 -15.13 -14.72
C SER A 56 -7.47 -15.83 -14.96
#